data_AF-A0A539DW06-F1
#
_entry.id   AF-A0A539DW06-F1
#
_cell.length_a   1.000
_cell.length_b   1.000
_cell.length_c   1.000
_cell.angle_alpha   90.00
_cell.angle_beta   90.00
_cell.angle_gamma   90.00
#
_symmetry.space_group_name_H-M   'P 1'
#
loop_
_entity.id
_entity.type
_entity.pdbx_description
1 polymer ?
#
loop_
_entity_poly.entity_id
_entity_poly.type
_entity_poly.pdbx_seq_one_letter_code
_entity_poly.pdbx_strand_id
1 'polypeptide(L)' 'MPCAPELTEAGWNTLFDFTAEFGGLDYSRELARRYADQALEALAHFDDSPTKNTLAAVVDYVVHRRR' A
#
# COMPACT_ATOMS: atom_id res chain seq x y z
N MET A 1 -25.50 18.11 -17.91
CA MET A 1 -24.77 16.83 -17.81
C MET A 1 -25.45 15.98 -16.76
N PRO A 2 -25.79 14.71 -17.01
CA PRO A 2 -26.27 13.84 -15.94
C PRO A 2 -25.11 13.59 -14.97
N CYS A 3 -25.36 13.82 -13.69
CA CYS A 3 -24.48 13.37 -12.60
C CYS A 3 -24.34 11.85 -12.69
N ALA A 4 -23.15 11.31 -12.43
CA ALA A 4 -22.97 9.86 -12.38
C ALA A 4 -23.94 9.25 -11.35
N PRO A 5 -24.58 8.11 -11.62
CA PRO A 5 -25.47 7.46 -10.67
C PRO A 5 -24.71 7.13 -9.38
N GLU A 6 -25.35 7.37 -8.22
CA GLU A 6 -24.75 7.04 -6.93
C GLU A 6 -24.57 5.53 -6.78
N LEU A 7 -23.37 5.11 -6.36
CA LEU A 7 -23.04 3.71 -6.09
C LEU A 7 -23.73 3.26 -4.80
N THR A 8 -24.62 2.28 -4.90
CA THR A 8 -25.25 1.63 -3.74
C THR A 8 -24.25 0.74 -2.99
N GLU A 9 -24.59 0.35 -1.76
CA GLU A 9 -23.77 -0.59 -0.97
C GLU A 9 -23.53 -1.92 -1.70
N ALA A 10 -24.55 -2.45 -2.37
CA ALA A 10 -24.41 -3.65 -3.22
C ALA A 10 -23.43 -3.42 -4.38
N GLY A 11 -23.43 -2.22 -4.98
CA GLY A 11 -22.46 -1.83 -6.00
C GLY A 11 -21.03 -1.79 -5.46
N TRP A 12 -20.84 -1.26 -4.25
CA TRP A 12 -19.53 -1.27 -3.58
C TRP A 12 -19.03 -2.68 -3.28
N ASN A 13 -19.88 -3.56 -2.75
CA ASN A 13 -19.53 -4.95 -2.49
C ASN A 13 -19.11 -5.68 -3.77
N THR A 14 -19.85 -5.48 -4.86
CA THR A 14 -19.51 -6.04 -6.18
C THR A 14 -18.12 -5.58 -6.65
N LEU A 15 -17.76 -4.31 -6.45
CA LEU A 15 -16.44 -3.79 -6.80
C LEU A 15 -15.33 -4.39 -5.92
N PHE A 16 -15.59 -4.57 -4.62
CA PHE A 16 -14.65 -5.22 -3.72
C PHE A 16 -14.41 -6.67 -4.11
N ASP A 17 -15.47 -7.43 -4.35
CA ASP A 17 -15.40 -8.84 -4.73
C ASP A 17 -14.67 -9.02 -6.06
N PHE A 18 -15.01 -8.19 -7.06
CA PHE A 18 -14.30 -8.16 -8.34
C PHE A 18 -12.81 -7.86 -8.16
N THR A 19 -12.46 -6.82 -7.39
CA THR A 19 -11.07 -6.42 -7.18
C THR A 19 -10.29 -7.49 -6.40
N ALA A 20 -10.95 -8.22 -5.50
CA ALA A 20 -10.37 -9.35 -4.79
C ALA A 20 -10.18 -10.57 -5.70
N GLU A 21 -11.19 -10.93 -6.50
CA GLU A 21 -11.18 -12.08 -7.41
C GLU A 21 -10.05 -11.99 -8.45
N PHE A 22 -9.87 -10.81 -9.05
CA PHE A 22 -8.82 -10.59 -10.04
C PHE A 22 -7.46 -10.21 -9.43
N GLY A 23 -7.31 -10.30 -8.09
CA GLY A 23 -6.04 -10.14 -7.39
C GLY A 23 -5.52 -8.69 -7.30
N GLY A 24 -6.35 -7.67 -7.59
CA GLY A 24 -5.94 -6.27 -7.54
C GLY A 24 -5.48 -5.81 -6.16
N LEU A 25 -6.09 -6.37 -5.10
CA LEU A 25 -5.66 -6.11 -3.72
C LEU A 25 -4.29 -6.69 -3.42
N ASP A 26 -4.00 -7.91 -3.88
CA ASP A 26 -2.72 -8.57 -3.64
C ASP A 26 -1.61 -7.94 -4.48
N TYR A 27 -1.89 -7.61 -5.74
CA TYR A 27 -0.98 -6.83 -6.58
C TYR A 27 -0.59 -5.50 -5.91
N SER A 28 -1.55 -4.77 -5.37
CA SER A 28 -1.29 -3.50 -4.69
C SER A 28 -0.43 -3.68 -3.44
N ARG A 29 -0.65 -4.75 -2.67
CA ARG A 29 0.18 -5.10 -1.50
C ARG A 29 1.60 -5.48 -1.89
N GLU A 30 1.76 -6.28 -2.93
CA GLU A 30 3.09 -6.63 -3.44
C GLU A 30 3.85 -5.42 -3.96
N LEU A 31 3.16 -4.54 -4.70
CA LEU A 31 3.77 -3.32 -5.22
C LEU A 31 4.23 -2.41 -4.07
N ALA A 32 3.42 -2.28 -3.00
CA ALA A 32 3.82 -1.55 -1.80
C ALA A 32 5.06 -2.17 -1.13
N ARG A 33 5.14 -3.51 -1.03
CA ARG A 33 6.34 -4.20 -0.52
C ARG A 33 7.58 -3.92 -1.37
N ARG A 34 7.47 -4.01 -2.70
CA ARG A 34 8.60 -3.73 -3.62
C ARG A 34 9.14 -2.31 -3.43
N TYR A 35 8.27 -1.31 -3.30
CA TYR A 35 8.71 0.07 -3.05
C TYR A 35 9.33 0.26 -1.67
N ALA A 36 8.86 -0.45 -0.65
CA ALA A 36 9.46 -0.43 0.67
C ALA A 36 10.86 -1.05 0.66
N ASP A 37 11.03 -2.19 -0.02
CA ASP A 37 12.34 -2.84 -0.18
C ASP A 37 13.32 -1.90 -0.88
N GLN A 38 12.90 -1.23 -1.96
CA GLN A 38 13.71 -0.21 -2.65
C GLN A 38 14.08 0.97 -1.75
N ALA A 39 13.17 1.42 -0.89
CA ALA A 39 13.44 2.51 0.06
C ALA A 39 14.46 2.08 1.13
N LEU A 40 14.37 0.85 1.63
CA LEU A 40 15.33 0.29 2.59
C LEU A 40 16.71 0.07 1.95
N GLU A 41 16.76 -0.39 0.70
CA GLU A 41 17.99 -0.51 -0.08
C GLU A 41 18.66 0.86 -0.26
N ALA A 42 17.89 1.91 -0.59
CA ALA A 42 18.42 3.27 -0.68
C ALA A 42 19.00 3.77 0.66
N LEU A 43 18.39 3.41 1.80
CA LEU A 43 18.90 3.75 3.13
C LEU A 43 20.18 2.97 3.50
N ALA A 44 20.43 1.81 2.89
CA ALA A 44 21.59 0.97 3.22
C ALA A 44 22.94 1.63 2.90
N HIS A 45 22.95 2.63 2.01
CA HIS A 45 24.16 3.40 1.65
C HIS A 45 24.61 4.41 2.71
N PHE A 46 23.80 4.67 3.75
CA PHE A 46 24.13 5.61 4.80
C PHE A 46 24.66 4.90 6.05
N ASP A 47 25.56 5.57 6.77
CA ASP A 47 26.02 5.11 8.07
C ASP A 47 24.86 4.98 9.08
N ASP A 48 25.05 4.07 10.03
CA ASP A 48 24.06 3.88 11.09
C ASP A 48 23.90 5.14 11.93
N SER A 49 22.65 5.61 12.01
CA SER A 49 22.29 6.83 12.72
C SER A 49 20.85 6.75 13.22
N PRO A 50 20.50 7.51 14.27
CA PRO A 50 19.12 7.60 14.73
C PRO A 50 18.15 8.00 13.61
N THR A 51 18.59 8.87 12.69
CA THR A 51 17.78 9.31 11.54
C THR A 51 17.52 8.18 10.54
N LYS A 52 18.56 7.43 10.14
CA LYS A 52 18.41 6.26 9.26
C LYS A 52 17.44 5.24 9.85
N ASN A 53 17.60 4.95 11.14
CA ASN A 53 16.75 4.00 11.85
C ASN A 53 15.29 4.47 11.93
N THR A 54 15.07 5.78 12.14
CA THR A 54 13.72 6.36 12.16
C THR A 54 13.05 6.26 10.80
N LEU A 55 13.77 6.57 9.71
CA LEU A 55 13.25 6.45 8.35
C LEU A 55 12.91 4.99 7.99
N ALA A 56 13.77 4.04 8.35
CA ALA A 56 13.49 2.62 8.16
C ALA A 56 12.24 2.16 8.94
N ALA A 57 12.09 2.62 10.19
CA ALA A 57 10.91 2.31 11.00
C ALA A 57 9.61 2.88 10.42
N VAL A 58 9.65 4.06 9.79
CA VAL A 58 8.48 4.65 9.10
C VAL A 58 8.08 3.80 7.89
N VAL A 59 9.06 3.36 7.09
CA VAL A 59 8.80 2.48 5.94
C VAL A 59 8.15 1.18 6.40
N ASP A 60 8.70 0.55 7.44
CA ASP A 60 8.16 -0.69 8.00
C ASP A 60 6.72 -0.52 8.51
N TYR A 61 6.47 0.55 9.27
CA TYR A 61 5.13 0.86 9.78
C TYR A 61 4.09 1.00 8.67
N VAL A 62 4.40 1.69 7.57
CA VAL A 62 3.44 1.92 6.48
C VAL A 62 3.02 0.62 5.79
N VAL A 63 3.95 -0.32 5.62
CA VAL A 63 3.68 -1.62 4.97
C VAL A 63 2.95 -2.57 5.91
N HIS A 64 3.28 -2.56 7.20
CA HIS A 64 2.77 -3.52 8.18
C HIS A 64 1.61 -2.99 9.01
N ARG A 65 1.16 -1.74 8.80
CA ARG A 65 0.02 -1.17 9.53
C ARG A 65 -1.18 -2.11 9.42
N ARG A 66 -1.65 -2.62 10.56
CA ARG A 66 -2.97 -3.24 10.65
C ARG A 66 -4.00 -2.14 10.88
N ARG A 67 -5.08 -2.20 10.13
CA ARG A 67 -6.22 -1.28 10.24
C ARG A 67 -7.10 -1.69 11.41
#